data_AF-A0A9E5WQD2-F1
#
_entry.id   AF-A0A9E5WQD2-F1
#
_cell.length_a   1.000
_cell.length_b   1.000
_cell.length_c   1.000
_cell.angle_alpha   90.00
_cell.angle_beta   90.00
_cell.angle_gamma   90.00
#
_symmetry.space_group_name_H-M   'P 1'
#
loop_
_entity.id
_entity.type
_entity.pdbx_description
1 polymer ?
#
loop_
_entity_poly.entity_id
_entity_poly.type
_entity_poly.pdbx_seq_one_letter_code
_entity_poly.pdbx_strand_id
1 'polypeptide(L)'
;PSQLETWDPKPGAPSDVRGPAKAISTRSLDLQFSEWLPHHAAIADRLAVVRSCTHSAPAVHDCGHQLAQTGRLFLDNVRWPHLGAALAHWCGWSAADQVIVPGPIGRTGGNLPHGQDAGFLGRAFDPPTVNKNSGLSDEPPAVLDRYGRHRLGRRLLLARQLVERGTRFVTVNAFRTVFGEPTWDAHGMRPFATMEEVQKTVAPMYDQAVTALIEDLHDRGLLDQTLVCCLAEFGRTPRLNAVGGRDHWPQCWSVCFAGGGVQGGRSIGRSDPMASEPIDRPVSPADLLATICYSLGVPPSATIPGPGGRSVPIVPEHARPILDLF
;
A
#
# COMPACT_ATOMS: atom_id res chain seq x y z
N PRO A 1 2.74 5.19 6.28
CA PRO A 1 1.88 5.84 7.31
C PRO A 1 2.23 5.34 8.70
N SER A 2 1.88 6.11 9.74
CA SER A 2 1.99 5.61 11.12
C SER A 2 0.88 4.60 11.42
N GLN A 3 1.22 3.45 11.99
CA GLN A 3 0.23 2.45 12.41
C GLN A 3 -0.67 2.95 13.55
N LEU A 4 -0.14 3.87 14.37
CA LEU A 4 -0.83 4.45 15.53
C LEU A 4 -1.99 5.36 15.12
N GLU A 5 -1.85 6.08 14.01
CA GLU A 5 -2.90 6.93 13.46
C GLU A 5 -3.77 6.21 12.41
N THR A 6 -3.55 4.90 12.20
CA THR A 6 -4.29 4.07 11.23
C THR A 6 -4.88 2.82 11.88
N TRP A 7 -4.25 1.66 11.75
CA TRP A 7 -4.87 0.36 12.05
C TRP A 7 -4.40 -0.31 13.36
N ASP A 8 -3.50 0.32 14.12
CA ASP A 8 -2.99 -0.21 15.39
C ASP A 8 -2.72 0.93 16.41
N PRO A 9 -3.77 1.57 16.97
CA PRO A 9 -3.67 2.84 17.72
C PRO A 9 -3.07 2.75 19.12
N LYS A 10 -2.73 1.55 19.62
CA LYS A 10 -2.14 1.30 20.95
C LYS A 10 -2.71 2.22 22.07
N PRO A 11 -4.00 2.10 22.43
CA PRO A 11 -4.64 3.02 23.39
C PRO A 11 -4.00 3.05 24.79
N GLY A 12 -3.31 1.97 25.18
CA GLY A 12 -2.57 1.88 26.44
C GLY A 12 -1.17 2.49 26.41
N ALA A 13 -0.68 2.96 25.26
CA ALA A 13 0.63 3.58 25.16
C ALA A 13 0.64 5.02 25.72
N PRO A 14 1.81 5.53 26.17
CA PRO A 14 1.97 6.93 26.55
C PRO A 14 1.47 7.89 25.47
N SER A 15 1.00 9.08 25.85
CA SER A 15 0.41 10.06 24.92
C SER A 15 1.36 10.50 23.81
N ASP A 16 2.66 10.57 24.09
CA ASP A 16 3.70 10.90 23.13
C ASP A 16 4.11 9.71 22.24
N VAL A 17 3.61 8.51 22.53
CA VAL A 17 3.67 7.33 21.66
C VAL A 17 2.37 7.22 20.86
N ARG A 18 1.22 6.99 21.50
CA ARG A 18 -0.07 6.81 20.79
C ARG A 18 -0.48 8.01 19.94
N GLY A 19 0.07 9.19 20.24
CA GLY A 19 -0.20 10.41 19.50
C GLY A 19 -1.58 10.99 19.80
N PRO A 20 -2.02 11.95 18.98
CA PRO A 20 -3.26 12.69 19.20
C PRO A 20 -4.54 11.89 18.92
N ALA A 21 -4.45 10.80 18.16
CA ALA A 21 -5.60 9.98 17.80
C ALA A 21 -6.05 9.07 18.96
N LYS A 22 -7.36 8.84 19.06
CA LYS A 22 -7.96 7.82 19.93
C LYS A 22 -8.23 6.55 19.16
N ALA A 23 -8.23 5.43 19.88
CA ALA A 23 -8.75 4.17 19.37
C ALA A 23 -10.28 4.17 19.39
N ILE A 24 -10.90 3.68 18.32
CA ILE A 24 -12.34 3.41 18.23
C ILE A 24 -12.56 1.91 18.00
N SER A 25 -13.67 1.39 18.53
CA SER A 25 -14.13 0.04 18.22
C SER A 25 -14.51 -0.05 16.75
N THR A 26 -14.31 -1.22 16.16
CA THR A 26 -14.72 -1.49 14.78
C THR A 26 -15.92 -2.43 14.74
N ARG A 27 -16.44 -2.70 13.54
CA ARG A 27 -17.45 -3.73 13.30
C ARG A 27 -16.96 -5.15 13.66
N SER A 28 -15.65 -5.35 13.80
CA SER A 28 -15.05 -6.59 14.27
C SER A 28 -14.57 -6.45 15.71
N LEU A 29 -15.04 -7.33 16.60
CA LEU A 29 -14.79 -7.21 18.05
C LEU A 29 -13.31 -7.20 18.43
N ASP A 30 -12.47 -7.89 17.65
CA ASP A 30 -11.05 -8.05 17.92
C ASP A 30 -10.18 -6.92 17.33
N LEU A 31 -10.79 -5.96 16.64
CA LEU A 31 -10.09 -4.85 15.99
C LEU A 31 -10.51 -3.49 16.55
N GLN A 32 -9.50 -2.66 16.79
CA GLN A 32 -9.63 -1.23 17.01
C GLN A 32 -8.79 -0.49 15.98
N PHE A 33 -9.33 0.60 15.44
CA PHE A 33 -8.64 1.51 14.53
C PHE A 33 -8.59 2.91 15.11
N SER A 34 -7.80 3.78 14.50
CA SER A 34 -7.76 5.21 14.81
C SER A 34 -9.10 5.87 14.51
N GLU A 35 -9.51 6.83 15.36
CA GLU A 35 -10.68 7.69 15.14
C GLU A 35 -10.59 8.53 13.85
N TRP A 36 -9.41 8.55 13.21
CA TRP A 36 -9.20 9.22 11.92
C TRP A 36 -9.63 8.36 10.73
N LEU A 37 -9.89 7.07 10.95
CA LEU A 37 -10.38 6.13 9.94
C LEU A 37 -11.76 5.53 10.31
N PRO A 38 -12.80 6.36 10.57
CA PRO A 38 -14.11 5.87 10.99
C PRO A 38 -14.81 5.01 9.92
N HIS A 39 -14.61 5.27 8.63
CA HIS A 39 -15.22 4.45 7.57
C HIS A 39 -14.54 3.08 7.47
N HIS A 40 -13.21 2.99 7.60
CA HIS A 40 -12.54 1.68 7.70
C HIS A 40 -13.04 0.90 8.93
N ALA A 41 -13.27 1.57 10.06
CA ALA A 41 -13.81 0.91 11.25
C ALA A 41 -15.22 0.34 11.01
N ALA A 42 -16.03 1.03 10.19
CA ALA A 42 -17.37 0.58 9.82
C ALA A 42 -17.38 -0.65 8.89
N ILE A 43 -16.34 -0.82 8.07
CA ILE A 43 -16.19 -1.97 7.15
C ILE A 43 -15.13 -2.99 7.60
N ALA A 44 -14.70 -2.95 8.86
CA ALA A 44 -13.57 -3.75 9.34
C ALA A 44 -13.76 -5.27 9.19
N ASP A 45 -15.01 -5.76 9.12
CA ASP A 45 -15.33 -7.17 8.81
C ASP A 45 -14.92 -7.59 7.39
N ARG A 46 -14.61 -6.64 6.51
CA ARG A 46 -14.09 -6.86 5.15
C ARG A 46 -12.58 -6.65 5.03
N LEU A 47 -11.96 -6.15 6.10
CA LEU A 47 -10.55 -5.78 6.12
C LEU A 47 -9.74 -6.78 6.94
N ALA A 48 -8.61 -7.20 6.41
CA ALA A 48 -7.57 -7.89 7.17
C ALA A 48 -6.35 -6.99 7.31
N VAL A 49 -5.81 -6.86 8.52
CA VAL A 49 -4.68 -5.98 8.80
C VAL A 49 -3.45 -6.78 9.18
N VAL A 50 -2.34 -6.62 8.46
CA VAL A 50 -1.04 -7.13 8.90
C VAL A 50 -0.40 -6.06 9.76
N ARG A 51 -0.05 -6.35 11.03
CA ARG A 51 0.46 -5.37 12.02
C ARG A 51 1.95 -5.55 12.37
N SER A 52 2.63 -6.41 11.65
CA SER A 52 3.99 -6.87 11.95
C SER A 52 4.95 -6.67 10.78
N CYS A 53 4.65 -5.74 9.87
CA CYS A 53 5.53 -5.49 8.74
C CYS A 53 6.84 -4.85 9.21
N THR A 54 7.97 -5.31 8.69
CA THR A 54 9.31 -4.82 9.08
C THR A 54 10.36 -5.05 7.98
N HIS A 55 11.39 -4.20 7.94
CA HIS A 55 12.61 -4.45 7.17
C HIS A 55 13.83 -3.76 7.78
N SER A 56 15.04 -4.25 7.46
CA SER A 56 16.31 -3.70 7.94
C SER A 56 16.99 -2.74 6.96
N ALA A 57 16.40 -2.53 5.78
CA ALA A 57 16.91 -1.59 4.78
C ALA A 57 16.96 -0.14 5.31
N PRO A 58 17.82 0.72 4.73
CA PRO A 58 17.88 2.13 5.10
C PRO A 58 16.51 2.80 5.08
N ALA A 59 16.23 3.59 6.10
CA ALA A 59 14.96 4.28 6.31
C ALA A 59 14.84 5.50 5.36
N VAL A 60 14.86 5.27 4.06
CA VAL A 60 14.71 6.29 3.00
C VAL A 60 13.71 5.81 1.97
N HIS A 61 12.88 6.72 1.46
CA HIS A 61 11.76 6.38 0.59
C HIS A 61 12.15 5.52 -0.61
N ASP A 62 13.28 5.80 -1.27
CA ASP A 62 13.70 5.03 -2.44
C ASP A 62 13.89 3.54 -2.12
N CYS A 63 14.55 3.21 -1.01
CA CYS A 63 14.74 1.83 -0.57
C CYS A 63 13.41 1.17 -0.22
N GLY A 64 12.54 1.88 0.51
CA GLY A 64 11.21 1.39 0.83
C GLY A 64 10.38 1.12 -0.42
N HIS A 65 10.37 2.04 -1.39
CA HIS A 65 9.66 1.87 -2.67
C HIS A 65 10.18 0.66 -3.44
N GLN A 66 11.50 0.50 -3.56
CA GLN A 66 12.10 -0.65 -4.24
C GLN A 66 11.62 -1.98 -3.61
N LEU A 67 11.63 -2.08 -2.29
CA LEU A 67 11.15 -3.27 -1.58
C LEU A 67 9.65 -3.48 -1.74
N ALA A 68 8.84 -2.42 -1.60
CA ALA A 68 7.39 -2.51 -1.72
C ALA A 68 6.91 -2.83 -3.14
N GLN A 69 7.71 -2.52 -4.17
CA GLN A 69 7.35 -2.74 -5.58
C GLN A 69 7.97 -4.00 -6.19
N THR A 70 9.14 -4.42 -5.70
CA THR A 70 9.95 -5.50 -6.32
C THR A 70 10.44 -6.58 -5.33
N GLY A 71 10.29 -6.33 -4.03
CA GLY A 71 10.82 -7.16 -2.95
C GLY A 71 12.33 -7.06 -2.78
N ARG A 72 13.00 -6.21 -3.56
CA ARG A 72 14.47 -6.15 -3.65
C ARG A 72 14.98 -4.72 -3.71
N LEU A 73 16.18 -4.52 -3.20
CA LEU A 73 16.88 -3.25 -3.33
C LEU A 73 17.54 -3.10 -4.69
N PHE A 74 17.71 -1.85 -5.13
CA PHE A 74 18.57 -1.50 -6.24
C PHE A 74 20.04 -1.58 -5.80
N LEU A 75 20.67 -2.71 -6.12
CA LEU A 75 22.08 -2.99 -5.85
C LEU A 75 22.78 -3.34 -7.16
N ASP A 76 24.07 -3.05 -7.26
CA ASP A 76 24.91 -3.36 -8.43
C ASP A 76 24.32 -2.89 -9.77
N ASN A 77 23.61 -1.74 -9.73
CA ASN A 77 22.92 -1.15 -10.87
C ASN A 77 21.82 -2.05 -11.49
N VAL A 78 21.31 -3.04 -10.75
CA VAL A 78 20.24 -3.94 -11.18
C VAL A 78 18.88 -3.34 -10.85
N ARG A 79 18.14 -2.94 -11.89
CA ARG A 79 16.73 -2.55 -11.77
C ARG A 79 15.85 -3.80 -11.86
N TRP A 80 15.28 -4.19 -10.71
CA TRP A 80 14.29 -5.25 -10.66
C TRP A 80 12.96 -4.78 -11.25
N PRO A 81 12.24 -5.64 -12.00
CA PRO A 81 10.92 -5.29 -12.50
C PRO A 81 9.96 -5.08 -11.34
N HIS A 82 9.12 -4.06 -11.49
CA HIS A 82 7.85 -3.93 -10.77
C HIS A 82 7.08 -5.25 -10.81
N LEU A 83 6.41 -5.63 -9.71
CA LEU A 83 5.68 -6.90 -9.63
C LEU A 83 4.69 -7.07 -10.79
N GLY A 84 3.94 -6.04 -11.15
CA GLY A 84 3.01 -6.08 -12.29
C GLY A 84 3.70 -6.41 -13.62
N ALA A 85 4.94 -5.96 -13.83
CA ALA A 85 5.69 -6.23 -15.06
C ALA A 85 6.23 -7.67 -15.08
N ALA A 86 6.69 -8.16 -13.94
CA ALA A 86 7.09 -9.56 -13.78
C ALA A 86 5.90 -10.52 -14.00
N LEU A 87 4.73 -10.17 -13.46
CA LEU A 87 3.49 -10.91 -13.65
C LEU A 87 3.01 -10.84 -15.10
N ALA A 88 3.05 -9.66 -15.73
CA ALA A 88 2.67 -9.53 -17.13
C ALA A 88 3.53 -10.40 -18.04
N HIS A 89 4.85 -10.44 -17.81
CA HIS A 89 5.74 -11.35 -18.51
C HIS A 89 5.38 -12.82 -18.25
N TRP A 90 5.24 -13.22 -16.98
CA TRP A 90 5.03 -14.62 -16.61
C TRP A 90 3.67 -15.17 -17.05
N CYS A 91 2.61 -14.38 -16.87
CA CYS A 91 1.24 -14.74 -17.27
C CYS A 91 0.97 -14.56 -18.78
N GLY A 92 1.89 -13.93 -19.53
CA GLY A 92 1.67 -13.55 -20.92
C GLY A 92 0.60 -12.45 -21.09
N TRP A 93 0.48 -11.55 -20.11
CA TRP A 93 -0.43 -10.42 -20.21
C TRP A 93 0.10 -9.37 -21.20
N SER A 94 -0.82 -8.61 -21.79
CA SER A 94 -0.47 -7.44 -22.58
C SER A 94 0.00 -6.29 -21.67
N ALA A 95 0.67 -5.29 -22.24
CA ALA A 95 1.03 -4.10 -21.48
C ALA A 95 -0.21 -3.37 -20.90
N ALA A 96 -1.38 -3.48 -21.53
CA ALA A 96 -2.63 -2.84 -21.07
C ALA A 96 -3.27 -3.53 -19.84
N ASP A 97 -2.83 -4.74 -19.51
CA ASP A 97 -3.33 -5.49 -18.35
C ASP A 97 -2.69 -5.05 -17.02
N GLN A 98 -1.67 -4.19 -17.09
CA GLN A 98 -1.10 -3.54 -15.93
C GLN A 98 -1.10 -2.02 -16.11
N VAL A 99 -1.34 -1.25 -15.06
CA VAL A 99 -1.39 0.22 -15.13
C VAL A 99 -0.86 0.86 -13.87
N ILE A 100 -0.15 2.00 -14.00
CA ILE A 100 0.16 2.89 -12.88
C ILE A 100 -0.71 4.16 -12.94
N VAL A 101 -1.42 4.44 -11.85
CA VAL A 101 -2.31 5.59 -11.71
C VAL A 101 -1.78 6.57 -10.65
N PRO A 102 -1.64 7.88 -10.95
CA PRO A 102 -1.79 8.51 -12.26
C PRO A 102 -0.49 8.47 -13.10
N GLY A 103 0.53 7.78 -12.61
CA GLY A 103 1.88 7.69 -13.16
C GLY A 103 2.91 7.50 -12.04
N PRO A 104 4.19 7.27 -12.37
CA PRO A 104 5.22 6.90 -11.41
C PRO A 104 5.43 7.95 -10.31
N ILE A 105 5.83 7.47 -9.14
CA ILE A 105 6.34 8.27 -8.02
C ILE A 105 7.50 9.12 -8.55
N GLY A 106 7.45 10.41 -8.24
CA GLY A 106 8.49 11.38 -8.53
C GLY A 106 9.41 11.57 -7.33
N ARG A 107 10.01 12.75 -7.21
CA ARG A 107 11.04 13.02 -6.19
C ARG A 107 10.50 12.86 -4.76
N THR A 108 11.17 12.00 -3.98
CA THR A 108 10.90 11.75 -2.55
C THR A 108 12.13 11.96 -1.65
N GLY A 109 13.10 12.74 -2.13
CA GLY A 109 14.27 13.16 -1.36
C GLY A 109 15.55 12.40 -1.72
N GLY A 110 15.42 11.20 -2.27
CA GLY A 110 16.53 10.46 -2.88
C GLY A 110 16.57 10.56 -4.41
N ASN A 111 17.57 9.88 -4.98
CA ASN A 111 17.89 9.89 -6.42
C ASN A 111 17.97 8.45 -7.00
N LEU A 112 17.57 7.44 -6.23
CA LEU A 112 17.54 6.06 -6.69
C LEU A 112 16.19 5.71 -7.33
N PRO A 113 16.14 4.68 -8.21
CA PRO A 113 14.88 4.24 -8.80
C PRO A 113 13.86 3.81 -7.76
N HIS A 114 12.57 4.00 -8.05
CA HIS A 114 11.46 3.61 -7.16
C HIS A 114 10.88 2.21 -7.45
N GLY A 115 11.44 1.48 -8.43
CA GLY A 115 11.01 0.11 -8.75
C GLY A 115 9.64 0.01 -9.45
N GLN A 116 9.21 1.06 -10.16
CA GLN A 116 7.91 1.11 -10.85
C GLN A 116 8.00 0.88 -12.38
N ASP A 117 9.18 0.53 -12.89
CA ASP A 117 9.42 0.20 -14.29
C ASP A 117 9.61 -1.31 -14.48
N ALA A 118 9.75 -1.76 -15.73
CA ALA A 118 10.01 -3.15 -16.06
C ALA A 118 11.46 -3.60 -15.79
N GLY A 119 12.33 -2.70 -15.33
CA GLY A 119 13.72 -3.01 -15.04
C GLY A 119 14.43 -3.72 -16.20
N PHE A 120 15.09 -4.84 -15.90
CA PHE A 120 15.80 -5.64 -16.91
C PHE A 120 14.89 -6.40 -17.90
N LEU A 121 13.56 -6.46 -17.70
CA LEU A 121 12.64 -7.04 -18.70
C LEU A 121 12.47 -6.11 -19.92
N GLY A 122 12.81 -4.83 -19.75
CA GLY A 122 12.84 -3.84 -20.82
C GLY A 122 11.48 -3.20 -21.11
N ARG A 123 11.53 -2.13 -21.91
CA ARG A 123 10.41 -1.19 -22.14
C ARG A 123 9.13 -1.83 -22.68
N ALA A 124 9.20 -3.00 -23.30
CA ALA A 124 8.02 -3.71 -23.79
C ALA A 124 7.08 -4.13 -22.64
N PHE A 125 7.60 -4.27 -21.42
CA PHE A 125 6.84 -4.62 -20.22
C PHE A 125 6.64 -3.44 -19.27
N ASP A 126 7.01 -2.22 -19.66
CA ASP A 126 6.80 -1.04 -18.81
C ASP A 126 5.29 -0.84 -18.59
N PRO A 127 4.84 -0.65 -17.33
CA PRO A 127 3.43 -0.41 -17.08
C PRO A 127 3.01 0.93 -17.71
N PRO A 128 1.96 0.97 -18.57
CA PRO A 128 1.41 2.22 -19.05
C PRO A 128 0.85 3.06 -17.89
N THR A 129 0.84 4.37 -18.09
CA THR A 129 0.31 5.32 -17.11
C THR A 129 -1.03 5.85 -17.57
N VAL A 130 -2.03 5.87 -16.69
CA VAL A 130 -3.34 6.45 -17.00
C VAL A 130 -3.62 7.60 -16.06
N ASN A 131 -3.88 8.78 -16.61
CA ASN A 131 -4.27 9.97 -15.85
C ASN A 131 -5.71 10.40 -16.17
N LYS A 132 -6.19 11.40 -15.43
CA LYS A 132 -7.58 11.89 -15.40
C LYS A 132 -8.14 12.31 -16.78
N ASN A 133 -7.31 12.47 -17.82
CA ASN A 133 -7.74 12.89 -19.16
C ASN A 133 -8.08 11.74 -20.11
N SER A 134 -8.07 10.48 -19.64
CA SER A 134 -8.26 9.28 -20.48
C SER A 134 -9.72 8.94 -20.84
N GLY A 135 -10.67 9.86 -20.69
CA GLY A 135 -12.06 9.68 -21.16
C GLY A 135 -12.90 8.67 -20.37
N LEU A 136 -12.50 8.36 -19.13
CA LEU A 136 -13.14 7.31 -18.33
C LEU A 136 -14.30 7.81 -17.44
N SER A 137 -14.69 9.10 -17.49
CA SER A 137 -15.70 9.64 -16.56
C SER A 137 -16.98 10.18 -17.22
N ASP A 138 -18.04 9.37 -17.17
CA ASP A 138 -19.45 9.79 -17.09
C ASP A 138 -20.09 9.19 -15.81
N GLU A 139 -19.41 9.37 -14.68
CA GLU A 139 -19.90 8.85 -13.38
C GLU A 139 -20.92 9.82 -12.76
N PRO A 140 -22.04 9.31 -12.22
CA PRO A 140 -23.05 10.15 -11.56
C PRO A 140 -22.43 10.97 -10.41
N PRO A 141 -22.94 12.19 -10.12
CA PRO A 141 -22.43 13.02 -9.03
C PRO A 141 -22.34 12.29 -7.69
N ALA A 142 -23.32 11.43 -7.37
CA ALA A 142 -23.32 10.64 -6.14
C ALA A 142 -22.11 9.69 -6.03
N VAL A 143 -21.65 9.09 -7.14
CA VAL A 143 -20.45 8.23 -7.14
C VAL A 143 -19.19 9.08 -6.92
N LEU A 144 -19.14 10.27 -7.55
CA LEU A 144 -18.02 11.20 -7.39
C LEU A 144 -17.92 11.73 -5.95
N ASP A 145 -19.06 11.94 -5.30
CA ASP A 145 -19.14 12.38 -3.92
C ASP A 145 -18.80 11.26 -2.94
N ARG A 146 -19.22 10.01 -3.22
CA ARG A 146 -18.87 8.81 -2.43
C ARG A 146 -17.36 8.62 -2.34
N TYR A 147 -16.65 8.66 -3.47
CA TYR A 147 -15.18 8.54 -3.52
C TYR A 147 -14.44 9.79 -3.02
N GLY A 148 -15.14 10.92 -2.94
CA GLY A 148 -14.55 12.23 -2.62
C GLY A 148 -13.99 12.96 -3.85
N ARG A 149 -14.21 14.29 -3.91
CA ARG A 149 -13.79 15.16 -5.02
C ARG A 149 -12.32 15.60 -4.95
N HIS A 150 -11.44 14.71 -4.51
CA HIS A 150 -10.01 14.95 -4.37
C HIS A 150 -9.18 14.00 -5.25
N ARG A 151 -7.86 14.16 -5.22
CA ARG A 151 -6.95 13.43 -6.12
C ARG A 151 -7.02 11.92 -5.92
N LEU A 152 -6.98 11.44 -4.68
CA LEU A 152 -7.04 10.00 -4.37
C LEU A 152 -8.37 9.37 -4.78
N GLY A 153 -9.51 9.99 -4.45
CA GLY A 153 -10.84 9.51 -4.83
C GLY A 153 -10.98 9.30 -6.33
N ARG A 154 -10.48 10.25 -7.13
CA ARG A 154 -10.47 10.14 -8.59
C ARG A 154 -9.55 9.04 -9.12
N ARG A 155 -8.42 8.79 -8.44
CA ARG A 155 -7.49 7.71 -8.81
C ARG A 155 -8.07 6.34 -8.49
N LEU A 156 -8.73 6.17 -7.35
CA LEU A 156 -9.35 4.90 -6.97
C LEU A 156 -10.61 4.62 -7.80
N LEU A 157 -11.41 5.64 -8.12
CA LEU A 157 -12.52 5.51 -9.06
C LEU A 157 -12.04 5.06 -10.46
N LEU A 158 -10.95 5.65 -10.93
CA LEU A 158 -10.30 5.23 -12.17
C LEU A 158 -9.79 3.77 -12.09
N ALA A 159 -9.18 3.39 -10.97
CA ALA A 159 -8.74 2.01 -10.74
C ALA A 159 -9.91 1.02 -10.78
N ARG A 160 -11.05 1.35 -10.16
CA ARG A 160 -12.28 0.53 -10.25
C ARG A 160 -12.70 0.33 -11.70
N GLN A 161 -12.75 1.40 -12.51
CA GLN A 161 -13.14 1.33 -13.91
C GLN A 161 -12.15 0.52 -14.77
N LEU A 162 -10.86 0.57 -14.46
CA LEU A 162 -9.85 -0.26 -15.11
C LEU A 162 -10.06 -1.74 -14.79
N VAL A 163 -10.32 -2.07 -13.52
CA VAL A 163 -10.66 -3.45 -13.09
C VAL A 163 -11.92 -3.95 -13.80
N GLU A 164 -12.98 -3.13 -13.88
CA GLU A 164 -14.21 -3.47 -14.62
C GLU A 164 -13.97 -3.76 -16.10
N ARG A 165 -12.97 -3.10 -16.70
CA ARG A 165 -12.58 -3.30 -18.10
C ARG A 165 -11.57 -4.43 -18.29
N GLY A 166 -11.23 -5.15 -17.22
CA GLY A 166 -10.39 -6.33 -17.26
C GLY A 166 -8.90 -6.09 -17.03
N THR A 167 -8.47 -4.87 -16.66
CA THR A 167 -7.08 -4.63 -16.24
C THR A 167 -6.76 -5.51 -15.02
N ARG A 168 -5.68 -6.29 -15.12
CA ARG A 168 -5.32 -7.35 -14.16
C ARG A 168 -4.51 -6.85 -12.97
N PHE A 169 -3.77 -5.75 -13.13
CA PHE A 169 -2.94 -5.19 -12.07
C PHE A 169 -2.93 -3.66 -12.11
N VAL A 170 -3.43 -3.00 -11.07
CA VAL A 170 -3.47 -1.53 -11.00
C VAL A 170 -2.68 -1.05 -9.79
N THR A 171 -1.57 -0.35 -10.04
CA THR A 171 -0.80 0.33 -9.00
C THR A 171 -1.32 1.75 -8.85
N VAL A 172 -1.89 2.08 -7.69
CA VAL A 172 -2.35 3.45 -7.40
C VAL A 172 -1.37 4.14 -6.46
N ASN A 173 -0.70 5.17 -6.97
CA ASN A 173 0.14 6.05 -6.16
C ASN A 173 -0.76 7.07 -5.44
N ALA A 174 -0.91 6.94 -4.13
CA ALA A 174 -1.67 7.89 -3.31
C ALA A 174 -1.04 9.30 -3.32
N PHE A 175 0.29 9.34 -3.36
CA PHE A 175 1.09 10.56 -3.51
C PHE A 175 2.19 10.30 -4.53
N ARG A 176 2.60 11.34 -5.27
CA ARG A 176 3.72 11.26 -6.22
C ARG A 176 4.99 11.93 -5.71
N THR A 177 4.88 12.68 -4.61
CA THR A 177 5.99 13.30 -3.91
C THR A 177 5.62 13.42 -2.44
N VAL A 178 6.60 13.70 -1.59
CA VAL A 178 6.41 14.04 -0.17
C VAL A 178 6.57 15.53 0.09
N PHE A 179 6.87 16.32 -0.95
CA PHE A 179 7.15 17.75 -0.83
C PHE A 179 5.99 18.62 -1.28
N GLY A 180 5.70 19.67 -0.50
CA GLY A 180 4.78 20.73 -0.91
C GLY A 180 3.30 20.33 -0.96
N GLU A 181 2.93 19.16 -0.42
CA GLU A 181 1.55 18.74 -0.21
C GLU A 181 1.42 17.92 1.09
N PRO A 182 0.27 17.95 1.78
CA PRO A 182 -0.03 17.05 2.88
C PRO A 182 0.07 15.58 2.45
N THR A 183 0.92 14.80 3.11
CA THR A 183 1.07 13.36 2.88
C THR A 183 1.16 12.59 4.21
N TRP A 184 1.31 11.28 4.13
CA TRP A 184 1.63 10.44 5.29
C TRP A 184 3.06 10.65 5.84
N ASP A 185 3.90 11.45 5.16
CA ASP A 185 5.24 11.86 5.55
C ASP A 185 5.19 13.11 6.43
N ALA A 186 4.74 12.92 7.67
CA ALA A 186 4.43 14.00 8.60
C ALA A 186 5.51 14.19 9.67
N HIS A 187 6.55 14.95 9.34
CA HIS A 187 7.67 15.27 10.24
C HIS A 187 7.41 16.48 11.16
N GLY A 188 6.24 17.12 11.08
CA GLY A 188 5.80 18.16 12.03
C GLY A 188 6.11 19.59 11.60
N MET A 189 6.94 19.79 10.57
CA MET A 189 7.22 21.12 10.02
C MET A 189 7.50 21.08 8.51
N ARG A 190 7.30 22.23 7.85
CA ARG A 190 7.64 22.41 6.44
C ARG A 190 9.12 22.07 6.17
N PRO A 191 9.46 21.45 5.03
CA PRO A 191 8.62 21.23 3.85
C PRO A 191 7.70 19.99 3.90
N PHE A 192 7.69 19.27 5.02
CA PHE A 192 6.90 18.05 5.22
C PHE A 192 5.57 18.35 5.93
N ALA A 193 4.69 17.35 5.95
CA ALA A 193 3.36 17.50 6.52
C ALA A 193 3.40 17.61 8.06
N THR A 194 2.37 18.19 8.64
CA THR A 194 2.11 18.15 10.09
C THR A 194 1.12 17.04 10.44
N MET A 195 1.09 16.61 11.71
CA MET A 195 0.08 15.65 12.17
C MET A 195 -1.35 16.21 12.06
N GLU A 196 -1.51 17.53 12.16
CA GLU A 196 -2.80 18.20 11.93
C GLU A 196 -3.24 18.10 10.45
N GLU A 197 -2.30 18.28 9.51
CA GLU A 197 -2.59 18.08 8.09
C GLU A 197 -2.93 16.62 7.77
N VAL A 198 -2.28 15.66 8.45
CA VAL A 198 -2.67 14.25 8.37
C VAL A 198 -4.11 14.06 8.85
N GLN A 199 -4.43 14.56 10.05
CA GLN A 199 -5.74 14.43 10.66
C GLN A 199 -6.85 15.08 9.82
N LYS A 200 -6.62 16.28 9.30
CA LYS A 200 -7.66 17.09 8.66
C LYS A 200 -7.76 16.86 7.16
N THR A 201 -6.71 16.34 6.52
CA THR A 201 -6.66 16.18 5.07
C THR A 201 -6.38 14.74 4.67
N VAL A 202 -5.23 14.20 5.06
CA VAL A 202 -4.73 12.92 4.49
C VAL A 202 -5.59 11.74 4.95
N ALA A 203 -5.84 11.61 6.25
CA ALA A 203 -6.59 10.49 6.80
C ALA A 203 -8.06 10.49 6.35
N PRO A 204 -8.82 11.61 6.40
CA PRO A 204 -10.19 11.63 5.88
C PRO A 204 -10.28 11.35 4.38
N MET A 205 -9.34 11.90 3.59
CA MET A 205 -9.24 11.66 2.16
C MET A 205 -9.02 10.17 1.84
N TYR A 206 -8.14 9.53 2.60
CA TYR A 206 -7.81 8.12 2.46
C TYR A 206 -8.95 7.22 2.95
N ASP A 207 -9.49 7.52 4.13
CA ASP A 207 -10.59 6.80 4.76
C ASP A 207 -11.82 6.72 3.86
N GLN A 208 -12.22 7.87 3.29
CA GLN A 208 -13.32 7.96 2.36
C GLN A 208 -13.08 7.16 1.07
N ALA A 209 -11.95 7.41 0.39
CA ALA A 209 -11.76 6.89 -0.95
C ALA A 209 -11.46 5.39 -1.00
N VAL A 210 -10.71 4.86 -0.03
CA VAL A 210 -10.43 3.42 0.04
C VAL A 210 -11.68 2.65 0.45
N THR A 211 -12.43 3.16 1.44
CA THR A 211 -13.72 2.54 1.82
C THR A 211 -14.68 2.52 0.65
N ALA A 212 -14.82 3.64 -0.08
CA ALA A 212 -15.65 3.72 -1.26
C ALA A 212 -15.25 2.69 -2.34
N LEU A 213 -13.95 2.48 -2.58
CA LEU A 213 -13.48 1.47 -3.53
C LEU A 213 -13.89 0.05 -3.10
N ILE A 214 -13.66 -0.31 -1.84
CA ILE A 214 -13.93 -1.66 -1.33
C ILE A 214 -15.42 -1.95 -1.37
N GLU A 215 -16.26 -1.02 -0.92
CA GLU A 215 -17.70 -1.19 -0.97
C GLU A 215 -18.22 -1.19 -2.42
N ASP A 216 -17.75 -0.32 -3.30
CA ASP A 216 -18.19 -0.26 -4.70
C ASP A 216 -17.80 -1.54 -5.47
N LEU A 217 -16.61 -2.10 -5.22
CA LEU A 217 -16.23 -3.42 -5.76
C LEU A 217 -17.12 -4.53 -5.21
N HIS A 218 -17.52 -4.46 -3.93
CA HIS A 218 -18.44 -5.44 -3.35
C HIS A 218 -19.84 -5.33 -3.95
N ASP A 219 -20.40 -4.11 -4.02
CA ASP A 219 -21.72 -3.83 -4.56
C ASP A 219 -21.84 -4.31 -6.02
N ARG A 220 -20.71 -4.34 -6.74
CA ARG A 220 -20.59 -4.82 -8.12
C ARG A 220 -20.27 -6.31 -8.24
N GLY A 221 -20.08 -7.03 -7.13
CA GLY A 221 -19.70 -8.44 -7.14
C GLY A 221 -18.26 -8.70 -7.63
N LEU A 222 -17.41 -7.68 -7.64
CA LEU A 222 -16.02 -7.75 -8.12
C LEU A 222 -15.01 -7.98 -7.00
N LEU A 223 -15.37 -7.69 -5.75
CA LEU A 223 -14.44 -7.77 -4.62
C LEU A 223 -13.91 -9.20 -4.40
N ASP A 224 -14.73 -10.23 -4.59
CA ASP A 224 -14.31 -11.63 -4.41
C ASP A 224 -13.23 -12.06 -5.42
N GLN A 225 -13.17 -11.41 -6.58
CA GLN A 225 -12.19 -11.66 -7.65
C GLN A 225 -11.07 -10.62 -7.71
N THR A 226 -11.10 -9.62 -6.84
CA THR A 226 -10.15 -8.49 -6.84
C THR A 226 -9.48 -8.37 -5.48
N LEU A 227 -8.18 -8.67 -5.41
CA LEU A 227 -7.39 -8.35 -4.23
C LEU A 227 -7.10 -6.84 -4.18
N VAL A 228 -7.57 -6.17 -3.13
CA VAL A 228 -7.22 -4.79 -2.82
C VAL A 228 -6.21 -4.79 -1.68
N CYS A 229 -5.02 -4.27 -1.95
CA CYS A 229 -3.95 -4.17 -0.97
C CYS A 229 -3.50 -2.70 -0.79
N CYS A 230 -3.61 -2.21 0.44
CA CYS A 230 -3.17 -0.88 0.86
C CYS A 230 -1.81 -0.99 1.54
N LEU A 231 -0.75 -0.78 0.75
CA LEU A 231 0.63 -0.97 1.18
C LEU A 231 1.31 0.35 1.54
N ALA A 232 2.38 0.24 2.33
CA ALA A 232 3.30 1.30 2.68
C ALA A 232 4.73 0.78 2.55
N GLU A 233 5.66 1.70 2.31
CA GLU A 233 7.08 1.42 2.17
C GLU A 233 7.78 1.17 3.51
N PHE A 234 7.32 1.86 4.56
CA PHE A 234 7.68 1.66 5.96
C PHE A 234 6.73 2.45 6.88
N GLY A 235 6.93 2.29 8.19
CA GLY A 235 6.18 2.95 9.25
C GLY A 235 6.74 4.31 9.65
N ARG A 236 6.29 4.76 10.82
CA ARG A 236 6.72 6.02 11.42
C ARG A 236 7.12 5.80 12.86
N THR A 237 8.02 6.63 13.39
CA THR A 237 8.56 6.43 14.74
C THR A 237 7.43 6.31 15.76
N PRO A 238 7.53 5.37 16.72
CA PRO A 238 6.58 5.23 17.82
C PRO A 238 6.40 6.50 18.62
N ARG A 239 7.49 7.19 18.95
CA ARG A 239 7.46 8.44 19.70
C ARG A 239 7.42 9.62 18.74
N LEU A 240 6.63 10.63 19.09
CA LEU A 240 6.66 11.93 18.43
C LEU A 240 8.05 12.57 18.58
N ASN A 241 8.51 13.25 17.52
CA ASN A 241 9.73 14.04 17.56
C ASN A 241 9.50 15.38 18.28
N ALA A 242 10.57 16.15 18.49
CA ALA A 242 10.53 17.42 19.26
C ALA A 242 9.59 18.49 18.67
N VAL A 243 9.20 18.36 17.40
CA VAL A 243 8.28 19.28 16.71
C VAL A 243 6.90 18.66 16.46
N GLY A 244 6.60 17.53 17.10
CA GLY A 244 5.26 16.90 17.08
C GLY A 244 4.95 16.09 15.82
N GLY A 245 5.94 15.75 15.00
CA GLY A 245 5.81 14.80 13.89
C GLY A 245 6.32 13.41 14.24
N ARG A 246 6.41 12.54 13.23
CA ARG A 246 7.02 11.21 13.34
C ARG A 246 8.04 10.99 12.21
N ASP A 247 9.18 10.41 12.56
CA ASP A 247 10.26 10.17 11.60
C ASP A 247 10.14 8.79 10.94
N HIS A 248 11.07 8.45 10.04
CA HIS A 248 11.03 7.19 9.29
C HIS A 248 11.28 5.99 10.21
N TRP A 249 10.48 4.92 10.07
CA TRP A 249 10.60 3.75 10.94
C TRP A 249 10.28 2.44 10.19
N PRO A 250 11.29 1.80 9.58
CA PRO A 250 11.11 0.52 8.90
C PRO A 250 10.99 -0.68 9.86
N GLN A 251 11.17 -0.48 11.16
CA GLN A 251 11.17 -1.58 12.12
C GLN A 251 9.76 -2.12 12.39
N CYS A 252 8.71 -1.32 12.22
CA CYS A 252 7.33 -1.79 12.36
C CYS A 252 6.33 -0.91 11.62
N TRP A 253 5.41 -1.52 10.87
CA TRP A 253 4.20 -0.86 10.37
C TRP A 253 3.08 -1.84 10.08
N SER A 254 1.94 -1.29 9.69
CA SER A 254 0.75 -2.04 9.31
C SER A 254 0.32 -1.77 7.87
N VAL A 255 -0.25 -2.79 7.23
CA VAL A 255 -0.89 -2.73 5.91
C VAL A 255 -2.27 -3.39 5.95
N CYS A 256 -3.13 -3.06 4.99
CA CYS A 256 -4.51 -3.54 4.94
C CYS A 256 -4.81 -4.29 3.63
N PHE A 257 -5.57 -5.37 3.73
CA PHE A 257 -6.03 -6.22 2.62
C PHE A 257 -7.55 -6.38 2.63
N ALA A 258 -8.15 -6.54 1.46
CA ALA A 258 -9.56 -6.88 1.28
C ALA A 258 -9.77 -7.60 -0.07
N GLY A 259 -10.82 -8.41 -0.16
CA GLY A 259 -11.20 -9.09 -1.41
C GLY A 259 -10.22 -10.19 -1.85
N GLY A 260 -10.45 -10.77 -3.04
CA GLY A 260 -9.58 -11.80 -3.62
C GLY A 260 -9.44 -13.06 -2.75
N GLY A 261 -10.48 -13.40 -1.98
CA GLY A 261 -10.48 -14.51 -1.02
C GLY A 261 -9.96 -14.17 0.38
N VAL A 262 -9.56 -12.92 0.64
CA VAL A 262 -9.12 -12.50 1.97
C VAL A 262 -10.27 -12.56 2.98
N GLN A 263 -10.07 -13.24 4.11
CA GLN A 263 -11.03 -13.21 5.21
C GLN A 263 -10.80 -11.96 6.06
N GLY A 264 -11.80 -11.08 6.11
CA GLY A 264 -11.76 -9.84 6.89
C GLY A 264 -12.06 -10.02 8.38
N GLY A 265 -12.06 -8.90 9.12
CA GLY A 265 -12.36 -8.87 10.55
C GLY A 265 -11.24 -9.40 11.44
N ARG A 266 -10.02 -9.51 10.91
CA ARG A 266 -8.86 -10.07 11.61
C ARG A 266 -7.60 -9.25 11.44
N SER A 267 -6.66 -9.46 12.35
CA SER A 267 -5.29 -8.97 12.23
C SER A 267 -4.28 -10.11 12.25
N ILE A 268 -3.23 -9.98 11.45
CA ILE A 268 -2.16 -10.95 11.32
C ILE A 268 -0.89 -10.31 11.88
N GLY A 269 -0.22 -11.05 12.77
CA GLY A 269 0.94 -10.56 13.49
C GLY A 269 0.60 -9.45 14.49
N ARG A 270 1.56 -9.14 15.36
CA ARG A 270 1.44 -8.15 16.41
C ARG A 270 2.72 -7.35 16.54
N SER A 271 2.56 -6.05 16.71
CA SER A 271 3.61 -5.17 17.24
C SER A 271 3.57 -5.12 18.76
N ASP A 272 4.70 -4.73 19.37
CA ASP A 272 4.82 -4.51 20.82
C ASP A 272 3.81 -3.45 21.32
N PRO A 273 3.65 -3.26 22.65
CA PRO A 273 2.73 -2.26 23.18
C PRO A 273 3.00 -0.83 22.72
N MET A 274 4.22 -0.52 22.23
CA MET A 274 4.64 0.79 21.76
C MET A 274 4.56 0.94 20.24
N ALA A 275 4.15 -0.08 19.49
CA ALA A 275 4.18 -0.08 18.03
C ALA A 275 5.61 0.10 17.44
N SER A 276 6.64 -0.35 18.17
CA SER A 276 8.06 -0.16 17.85
C SER A 276 8.67 -1.29 17.01
N GLU A 277 8.28 -2.53 17.28
CA GLU A 277 8.76 -3.72 16.57
C GLU A 277 7.70 -4.84 16.60
N PRO A 278 7.73 -5.79 15.63
CA PRO A 278 6.96 -7.01 15.70
C PRO A 278 7.37 -7.88 16.88
N ILE A 279 6.40 -8.35 17.67
CA ILE A 279 6.60 -9.35 18.73
C ILE A 279 6.30 -10.76 18.26
N ASP A 280 5.55 -10.90 17.17
CA ASP A 280 5.33 -12.17 16.47
C ASP A 280 5.15 -11.94 14.96
N ARG A 281 5.30 -13.04 14.21
CA ARG A 281 5.11 -13.13 12.75
C ARG A 281 5.63 -11.90 11.98
N PRO A 282 6.93 -11.56 12.05
CA PRO A 282 7.47 -10.45 11.26
C PRO A 282 7.22 -10.71 9.77
N VAL A 283 6.70 -9.69 9.08
CA VAL A 283 6.36 -9.76 7.65
C VAL A 283 7.26 -8.82 6.87
N SER A 284 7.99 -9.35 5.90
CA SER A 284 8.80 -8.52 5.00
C SER A 284 7.97 -7.97 3.83
N PRO A 285 8.42 -6.89 3.15
CA PRO A 285 7.82 -6.47 1.89
C PRO A 285 7.77 -7.57 0.84
N ALA A 286 8.76 -8.47 0.83
CA ALA A 286 8.80 -9.61 -0.07
C ALA A 286 7.65 -10.60 0.19
N ASP A 287 7.28 -10.82 1.45
CA ASP A 287 6.14 -11.66 1.84
C ASP A 287 4.80 -11.05 1.40
N LEU A 288 4.69 -9.72 1.41
CA LEU A 288 3.52 -9.01 0.87
C LEU A 288 3.38 -9.27 -0.65
N LEU A 289 4.48 -9.21 -1.40
CA LEU A 289 4.45 -9.52 -2.84
C LEU A 289 4.19 -11.00 -3.11
N ALA A 290 4.74 -11.91 -2.31
CA ALA A 290 4.45 -13.34 -2.40
C ALA A 290 2.96 -13.63 -2.13
N THR A 291 2.34 -12.88 -1.22
CA THR A 291 0.89 -12.95 -0.94
C THR A 291 0.06 -12.53 -2.16
N ILE A 292 0.46 -11.45 -2.85
CA ILE A 292 -0.20 -11.02 -4.09
C ILE A 292 -0.04 -12.08 -5.18
N CYS A 293 1.17 -12.63 -5.37
CA CYS A 293 1.40 -13.75 -6.29
C CYS A 293 0.51 -14.96 -5.98
N TYR A 294 0.42 -15.34 -4.69
CA TYR A 294 -0.41 -16.45 -4.24
C TYR A 294 -1.90 -16.23 -4.57
N SER A 295 -2.44 -15.04 -4.30
CA SER A 295 -3.83 -14.69 -4.63
C SER A 295 -4.12 -14.77 -6.14
N LEU A 296 -3.11 -14.48 -6.98
CA LEU A 296 -3.20 -14.61 -8.44
C LEU A 296 -2.91 -16.03 -8.97
N GLY A 297 -2.68 -17.01 -8.08
CA GLY A 297 -2.38 -18.39 -8.47
C GLY A 297 -0.97 -18.61 -9.02
N VAL A 298 -0.04 -17.67 -8.80
CA VAL A 298 1.35 -17.77 -9.25
C VAL A 298 2.15 -18.62 -8.26
N PRO A 299 2.78 -19.73 -8.70
CA PRO A 299 3.51 -20.60 -7.79
C PRO A 299 4.80 -19.94 -7.28
N PRO A 300 5.27 -20.26 -6.06
CA PRO A 300 6.53 -19.71 -5.52
C PRO A 300 7.78 -20.00 -6.38
N SER A 301 7.72 -21.04 -7.23
CA SER A 301 8.78 -21.40 -8.17
C SER A 301 8.74 -20.61 -9.49
N ALA A 302 7.81 -19.67 -9.65
CA ALA A 302 7.69 -18.87 -10.87
C ALA A 302 8.92 -17.99 -11.09
N THR A 303 9.48 -18.08 -12.30
CA THR A 303 10.68 -17.34 -12.69
C THR A 303 10.46 -16.50 -13.94
N ILE A 304 11.26 -15.47 -14.09
CA ILE A 304 11.36 -14.61 -15.28
C ILE A 304 12.81 -14.57 -15.78
N PRO A 305 13.05 -14.20 -17.06
CA PRO A 305 14.39 -13.96 -17.57
C PRO A 305 15.06 -12.81 -16.82
N GLY A 306 16.25 -13.06 -16.27
CA GLY A 306 17.06 -12.08 -15.57
C GLY A 306 18.33 -11.68 -16.34
N PRO A 307 19.16 -10.82 -15.74
CA PRO A 307 20.38 -10.33 -16.37
C PRO A 307 21.33 -11.46 -16.80
N GLY A 308 21.83 -11.36 -18.04
CA GLY A 308 22.71 -12.38 -18.63
C GLY A 308 22.00 -13.70 -18.99
N GLY A 309 20.67 -13.68 -19.13
CA GLY A 309 19.87 -14.84 -19.55
C GLY A 309 19.60 -15.86 -18.43
N ARG A 310 20.00 -15.57 -17.18
CA ARG A 310 19.72 -16.42 -16.03
C ARG A 310 18.29 -16.22 -15.57
N SER A 311 17.57 -17.31 -15.33
CA SER A 311 16.23 -17.22 -14.73
C SER A 311 16.33 -16.75 -13.28
N VAL A 312 15.43 -15.85 -12.87
CA VAL A 312 15.34 -15.32 -11.52
C VAL A 312 13.90 -15.44 -11.02
N PRO A 313 13.67 -15.69 -9.72
CA PRO A 313 12.32 -15.82 -9.18
C PRO A 313 11.60 -14.46 -9.16
N ILE A 314 10.28 -14.45 -9.40
CA ILE A 314 9.47 -13.21 -9.44
C ILE A 314 9.61 -12.43 -8.12
N VAL A 315 9.42 -13.11 -7.00
CA VAL A 315 9.66 -12.60 -5.64
C VAL A 315 10.93 -13.22 -5.05
N PRO A 316 11.57 -12.61 -4.04
CA PRO A 316 12.75 -13.18 -3.40
C PRO A 316 12.52 -14.62 -2.89
N GLU A 317 13.53 -15.49 -2.96
CA GLU A 317 13.39 -16.92 -2.60
C GLU A 317 13.00 -17.17 -1.14
N HIS A 318 13.34 -16.23 -0.25
CA HIS A 318 12.98 -16.30 1.16
C HIS A 318 11.53 -15.88 1.42
N ALA A 319 10.86 -15.24 0.45
CA ALA A 319 9.51 -14.73 0.61
C ALA A 319 8.50 -15.87 0.81
N ARG A 320 7.55 -15.68 1.71
CA ARG A 320 6.46 -16.61 2.01
C ARG A 320 5.13 -15.87 1.97
N PRO A 321 4.12 -16.38 1.25
CA PRO A 321 2.80 -15.76 1.30
C PRO A 321 2.22 -15.84 2.72
N ILE A 322 1.47 -14.82 3.11
CA ILE A 322 0.78 -14.75 4.39
C ILE A 322 -0.53 -15.53 4.26
N LEU A 323 -0.43 -16.86 4.40
CA LEU A 323 -1.58 -17.75 4.18
C LEU A 323 -2.72 -17.53 5.18
N ASP A 324 -2.44 -16.98 6.36
CA ASP A 324 -3.48 -16.60 7.32
C ASP A 324 -4.33 -15.40 6.85
N LEU A 325 -4.12 -14.87 5.64
CA LEU A 325 -5.02 -13.90 5.01
C LEU A 325 -6.18 -14.55 4.24
N PHE A 326 -6.11 -15.85 3.92
CA PHE A 326 -7.16 -16.60 3.21
C PHE A 326 -7.86 -17.61 4.13
#